data_AF-A0A1M6IDJ5-F1
#
_entry.id   AF-A0A1M6IDJ5-F1
#
_cell.length_a   1.000
_cell.length_b   1.000
_cell.length_c   1.000
_cell.angle_alpha   90.00
_cell.angle_beta   90.00
_cell.angle_gamma   90.00
#
_symmetry.space_group_name_H-M   'P 1'
#
loop_
_entity.id
_entity.type
_entity.pdbx_description
1 polymer ?
#
loop_
_entity_poly.entity_id
_entity_poly.type
_entity_poly.pdbx_seq_one_letter_code
_entity_poly.pdbx_strand_id
1 'polypeptide(L)'
;MSWEIKRMWIDKNLQQKEAWKEILMTCGIHHEENIDYTVGVYEEGELLATGSLYGNIIKCVAVDPAYQGTGVINSLISHLMDTVFSQGYQSCYVYTKPEAVSSFFHLGFKEIARVEGKLVFGEKAINGFEAYLKRLKECKITGDTIAGIVMNANPFTKGHQHLVETAARENDIVHLFVLTEDLSAFPAAARLQLVREGTSHLKNVYVHETGDYMVSAKTFPSYFLKEDEDVTKVQAQLDAVIFKEYIAPALGITRRYVGEEPFSFATNIYNKAMAEIFQGSLELIVIQRKTVGEQVISATRVRALMAEGKIDELESLVPEGTLRFIKSPAGRQIQERLRQEGR
;
A
#
# COMPACT_ATOMS: atom_id res chain seq x y z
N MET A 1 -31.41 23.84 7.36
CA MET A 1 -30.67 23.33 6.20
C MET A 1 -30.89 21.84 6.17
N SER A 2 -31.67 21.36 5.21
CA SER A 2 -31.94 19.92 5.03
C SER A 2 -31.22 19.49 3.77
N TRP A 3 -29.96 19.08 3.92
CA TRP A 3 -29.24 18.41 2.84
C TRP A 3 -29.55 16.92 2.84
N GLU A 4 -29.49 16.30 1.67
CA GLU A 4 -29.73 14.87 1.46
C GLU A 4 -28.48 14.21 0.89
N ILE A 5 -28.11 13.03 1.42
CA ILE A 5 -27.00 12.23 0.90
C ILE A 5 -27.54 11.19 -0.08
N LYS A 6 -27.07 11.22 -1.33
CA LYS A 6 -27.49 10.29 -2.39
C LYS A 6 -26.30 9.57 -3.01
N ARG A 7 -26.49 8.29 -3.33
CA ARG A 7 -25.52 7.53 -4.11
C ARG A 7 -25.39 8.10 -5.53
N MET A 8 -24.14 8.26 -5.98
CA MET A 8 -23.79 8.59 -7.35
C MET A 8 -23.25 7.33 -8.05
N TRP A 9 -23.76 7.05 -9.25
CA TRP A 9 -23.38 5.90 -10.08
C TRP A 9 -22.42 6.35 -11.17
N ILE A 10 -21.22 6.78 -10.77
CA ILE A 10 -20.22 7.38 -11.66
C ILE A 10 -19.66 6.41 -12.74
N ASP A 11 -19.89 5.12 -12.57
CA ASP A 11 -19.55 4.05 -13.51
C ASP A 11 -20.61 3.85 -14.61
N LYS A 12 -21.86 4.24 -14.35
CA LYS A 12 -23.02 3.98 -15.20
C LYS A 12 -23.72 5.23 -15.72
N ASN A 13 -23.49 6.38 -15.09
CA ASN A 13 -24.15 7.63 -15.41
C ASN A 13 -23.10 8.72 -15.69
N LEU A 14 -22.99 9.10 -16.96
CA LEU A 14 -22.01 10.10 -17.42
C LEU A 14 -22.23 11.47 -16.78
N GLN A 15 -23.49 11.91 -16.64
CA GLN A 15 -23.81 13.20 -16.02
C GLN A 15 -23.39 13.25 -14.56
N GLN A 16 -23.61 12.17 -13.80
CA GLN A 16 -23.15 12.08 -12.42
C GLN A 16 -21.62 12.02 -12.33
N LYS A 17 -20.96 11.34 -13.28
CA LYS A 17 -19.48 11.31 -13.37
C LYS A 17 -18.91 12.70 -13.65
N GLU A 18 -19.53 13.47 -14.53
CA GLU A 18 -19.13 14.84 -14.85
C GLU A 18 -19.31 15.77 -13.65
N ALA A 19 -20.48 15.75 -13.00
CA ALA A 19 -20.72 16.54 -11.79
C ALA A 19 -19.74 16.19 -10.66
N TRP A 20 -19.43 14.91 -10.48
CA TRP A 20 -18.42 14.45 -9.53
C TRP A 20 -17.02 14.99 -9.88
N LYS A 21 -16.60 14.92 -11.14
CA LYS A 21 -15.31 15.48 -11.58
C LYS A 21 -15.25 16.99 -11.40
N GLU A 22 -16.32 17.70 -11.69
CA GLU A 22 -16.40 19.15 -11.61
C GLU A 22 -16.20 19.65 -10.17
N ILE A 23 -16.94 19.09 -9.20
CA ILE A 23 -16.78 19.51 -7.79
C ILE A 23 -15.38 19.16 -7.24
N LEU A 24 -14.80 18.02 -7.65
CA LEU A 24 -13.42 17.68 -7.27
C LEU A 24 -12.43 18.71 -7.83
N MET A 25 -12.54 19.05 -9.12
CA MET A 25 -11.67 20.05 -9.76
C MET A 25 -11.79 21.42 -9.10
N THR A 26 -13.00 21.88 -8.78
CA THR A 26 -13.23 23.14 -8.05
C THR A 26 -12.55 23.16 -6.68
N CYS A 27 -12.43 22.00 -6.03
CA CYS A 27 -11.75 21.86 -4.75
C CYS A 27 -10.23 21.58 -4.88
N GLY A 28 -9.68 21.61 -6.11
CA GLY A 28 -8.28 21.28 -6.38
C GLY A 28 -7.94 19.82 -6.12
N ILE A 29 -8.91 18.92 -6.31
CA ILE A 29 -8.76 17.48 -6.14
C ILE A 29 -8.84 16.80 -7.50
N HIS A 30 -7.87 15.93 -7.79
CA HIS A 30 -7.88 15.08 -8.97
C HIS A 30 -8.85 13.90 -8.79
N HIS A 31 -9.31 13.31 -9.88
CA HIS A 31 -10.16 12.12 -9.81
C HIS A 31 -9.30 10.84 -9.81
N GLU A 32 -9.77 9.77 -9.17
CA GLU A 32 -9.17 8.43 -9.24
C GLU A 32 -10.09 7.45 -9.98
N GLU A 33 -9.48 6.44 -10.60
CA GLU A 33 -10.21 5.34 -11.26
C GLU A 33 -10.64 4.23 -10.28
N ASN A 34 -9.85 3.99 -9.23
CA ASN A 34 -10.09 2.93 -8.24
C ASN A 34 -11.12 3.39 -7.20
N ILE A 35 -12.41 3.29 -7.55
CA ILE A 35 -13.56 3.71 -6.73
C ILE A 35 -14.68 2.66 -6.79
N ASP A 36 -15.17 2.23 -5.63
CA ASP A 36 -16.25 1.24 -5.51
C ASP A 36 -17.61 1.88 -5.22
N TYR A 37 -17.60 3.01 -4.53
CA TYR A 37 -18.79 3.70 -4.05
C TYR A 37 -18.57 5.21 -4.04
N THR A 38 -19.57 5.98 -4.44
CA THR A 38 -19.54 7.45 -4.39
C THR A 38 -20.90 7.98 -3.96
N VAL A 39 -20.88 9.03 -3.15
CA VAL A 39 -22.08 9.77 -2.74
C VAL A 39 -21.90 11.26 -2.98
N GLY A 40 -23.02 11.93 -3.20
CA GLY A 40 -23.13 13.38 -3.22
C GLY A 40 -24.04 13.84 -2.07
N VAL A 41 -23.71 15.00 -1.50
CA VAL A 41 -24.59 15.74 -0.59
C VAL A 41 -25.26 16.84 -1.40
N TYR A 42 -26.59 16.88 -1.35
CA TYR A 42 -27.39 17.79 -2.17
C TYR A 42 -28.27 18.71 -1.31
N GLU A 43 -28.39 19.98 -1.71
CA GLU A 43 -29.39 20.92 -1.20
C GLU A 43 -30.16 21.50 -2.40
N GLU A 44 -31.49 21.42 -2.37
CA GLU A 44 -32.36 21.87 -3.48
C GLU A 44 -32.02 21.31 -4.88
N GLY A 45 -31.30 20.19 -4.93
CA GLY A 45 -30.86 19.53 -6.16
C GLY A 45 -29.43 19.90 -6.60
N GLU A 46 -28.80 20.88 -5.96
CA GLU A 46 -27.41 21.26 -6.20
C GLU A 46 -26.45 20.37 -5.42
N LEU A 47 -25.34 19.95 -6.05
CA LEU A 47 -24.31 19.11 -5.44
C LEU A 47 -23.37 19.98 -4.60
N LEU A 48 -23.45 19.87 -3.27
CA LEU A 48 -22.65 20.66 -2.34
C LEU A 48 -21.32 19.99 -1.96
N ALA A 49 -21.31 18.66 -1.94
CA ALA A 49 -20.14 17.89 -1.53
C ALA A 49 -20.19 16.49 -2.13
N THR A 50 -19.03 15.85 -2.25
CA THR A 50 -18.92 14.45 -2.67
C THR A 50 -17.84 13.73 -1.90
N GLY A 51 -17.97 12.42 -1.80
CA GLY A 51 -16.94 11.55 -1.27
C GLY A 51 -17.10 10.13 -1.79
N SER A 52 -15.97 9.43 -1.87
CA SER A 52 -15.86 8.12 -2.49
C SER A 52 -15.21 7.12 -1.54
N LEU A 53 -15.40 5.82 -1.81
CA LEU A 53 -14.72 4.73 -1.13
C LEU A 53 -13.98 3.84 -2.12
N TYR A 54 -12.86 3.30 -1.67
CA TYR A 54 -12.21 2.14 -2.28
C TYR A 54 -11.90 1.14 -1.17
N GLY A 55 -12.64 0.02 -1.14
CA GLY A 55 -12.72 -0.87 0.01
C GLY A 55 -13.11 -0.10 1.27
N ASN A 56 -12.19 -0.06 2.24
CA ASN A 56 -12.32 0.67 3.49
C ASN A 56 -11.58 2.01 3.55
N ILE A 57 -11.09 2.51 2.41
CA ILE A 57 -10.37 3.78 2.31
C ILE A 57 -11.35 4.86 1.83
N ILE A 58 -11.50 5.93 2.61
CA ILE A 58 -12.19 7.15 2.19
C ILE A 58 -11.31 7.93 1.22
N LYS A 59 -11.90 8.29 0.08
CA LYS A 59 -11.23 8.95 -1.05
C LYS A 59 -12.07 10.10 -1.61
N CYS A 60 -11.43 10.97 -2.38
CA CYS A 60 -12.08 12.00 -3.19
C CYS A 60 -13.12 12.83 -2.41
N VAL A 61 -12.80 13.22 -1.18
CA VAL A 61 -13.70 14.03 -0.34
C VAL A 61 -13.54 15.50 -0.73
N ALA A 62 -14.60 16.09 -1.29
CA ALA A 62 -14.67 17.49 -1.67
C ALA A 62 -15.94 18.12 -1.14
N VAL A 63 -15.81 19.38 -0.68
CA VAL A 63 -16.93 20.19 -0.21
C VAL A 63 -16.77 21.55 -0.84
N ASP A 64 -17.84 22.03 -1.47
CA ASP A 64 -17.89 23.35 -2.07
C ASP A 64 -17.40 24.40 -1.06
N PRO A 65 -16.47 25.30 -1.46
CA PRO A 65 -15.94 26.35 -0.59
C PRO A 65 -16.99 27.18 0.15
N ALA A 66 -18.16 27.43 -0.45
CA ALA A 66 -19.25 28.17 0.16
C ALA A 66 -19.87 27.44 1.37
N TYR A 67 -19.71 26.12 1.44
CA TYR A 67 -20.25 25.26 2.49
C TYR A 67 -19.16 24.70 3.41
N GLN A 68 -17.92 25.17 3.30
CA GLN A 68 -16.85 24.83 4.25
C GLN A 68 -17.15 25.43 5.63
N GLY A 69 -16.80 24.69 6.69
CA GLY A 69 -17.11 25.08 8.06
C GLY A 69 -18.57 24.82 8.49
N THR A 70 -19.41 24.32 7.58
CA THR A 70 -20.75 23.81 7.94
C THR A 70 -20.69 22.34 8.41
N GLY A 71 -21.83 21.77 8.78
CA GLY A 71 -21.95 20.34 9.13
C GLY A 71 -21.87 19.37 7.94
N VAL A 72 -21.85 19.86 6.70
CA VAL A 72 -21.91 19.05 5.47
C VAL A 72 -20.78 18.01 5.41
N ILE A 73 -19.53 18.43 5.67
CA ILE A 73 -18.37 17.54 5.65
C ILE A 73 -18.49 16.42 6.69
N ASN A 74 -19.00 16.74 7.88
CA ASN A 74 -19.15 15.77 8.95
C ASN A 74 -20.24 14.75 8.60
N SER A 75 -21.39 15.20 8.08
CA SER A 75 -22.45 14.31 7.61
C SER A 75 -21.96 13.38 6.50
N LEU A 76 -21.19 13.91 5.54
CA LEU A 76 -20.61 13.13 4.45
C LEU A 76 -19.65 12.05 4.98
N ILE A 77 -18.67 12.44 5.81
CA ILE A 77 -17.68 11.50 6.34
C ILE A 77 -18.36 10.44 7.23
N SER A 78 -19.33 10.84 8.07
CA SER A 78 -20.10 9.89 8.88
C SER A 78 -20.82 8.85 8.01
N HIS A 79 -21.48 9.27 6.92
CA HIS A 79 -22.14 8.35 6.00
C HIS A 79 -21.16 7.37 5.34
N LEU A 80 -20.00 7.87 4.91
CA LEU A 80 -18.95 7.03 4.32
C LEU A 80 -18.41 6.01 5.33
N MET A 81 -18.17 6.43 6.58
CA MET A 81 -17.74 5.55 7.66
C MET A 81 -18.78 4.46 7.94
N ASP A 82 -20.05 4.84 8.09
CA ASP A 82 -21.15 3.91 8.35
C ASP A 82 -21.27 2.90 7.20
N THR A 83 -21.08 3.36 5.96
CA THR A 83 -21.03 2.50 4.78
C THR A 83 -19.89 1.49 4.90
N VAL A 84 -18.66 1.92 5.24
CA VAL A 84 -17.50 1.02 5.42
C VAL A 84 -17.76 -0.03 6.50
N PHE A 85 -18.22 0.37 7.68
CA PHE A 85 -18.46 -0.57 8.78
C PHE A 85 -19.66 -1.51 8.53
N SER A 86 -20.71 -1.03 7.85
CA SER A 86 -21.86 -1.88 7.47
C SER A 86 -21.50 -2.96 6.46
N GLN A 87 -20.44 -2.77 5.68
CA GLN A 87 -19.89 -3.78 4.76
C GLN A 87 -19.01 -4.82 5.47
N GLY A 88 -18.84 -4.71 6.79
CA GLY A 88 -18.12 -5.69 7.62
C GLY A 88 -16.63 -5.39 7.80
N TYR A 89 -16.11 -4.28 7.28
CA TYR A 89 -14.74 -3.85 7.56
C TYR A 89 -14.59 -3.47 9.04
N GLN A 90 -13.43 -3.75 9.63
CA GLN A 90 -13.14 -3.44 11.05
C GLN A 90 -12.30 -2.16 11.23
N SER A 91 -11.84 -1.60 10.13
CA SER A 91 -11.04 -0.39 10.05
C SER A 91 -11.52 0.46 8.88
N CYS A 92 -11.41 1.76 9.02
CA CYS A 92 -11.61 2.74 7.97
C CYS A 92 -10.40 3.66 7.92
N TYR A 93 -9.89 3.91 6.71
CA TYR A 93 -8.65 4.65 6.49
C TYR A 93 -8.91 5.92 5.70
N VAL A 94 -8.06 6.92 5.91
CA VAL A 94 -8.07 8.15 5.13
C VAL A 94 -6.64 8.63 4.90
N TYR A 95 -6.40 9.10 3.68
CA TYR A 95 -5.20 9.84 3.31
C TYR A 95 -5.68 11.20 2.87
N THR A 96 -5.18 12.25 3.50
CA THR A 96 -5.68 13.59 3.27
C THR A 96 -4.59 14.64 3.45
N LYS A 97 -4.87 15.85 2.98
CA LYS A 97 -4.00 17.01 3.16
C LYS A 97 -4.07 17.52 4.61
N PRO A 98 -2.98 18.08 5.18
CA PRO A 98 -2.94 18.54 6.57
C PRO A 98 -4.09 19.44 6.99
N GLU A 99 -4.61 20.27 6.07
CA GLU A 99 -5.68 21.23 6.34
C GLU A 99 -7.04 20.55 6.57
N ALA A 100 -7.24 19.35 6.03
CA ALA A 100 -8.51 18.60 6.10
C ALA A 100 -8.56 17.62 7.29
N VAL A 101 -7.45 17.43 8.00
CA VAL A 101 -7.29 16.45 9.09
C VAL A 101 -8.31 16.66 10.22
N SER A 102 -8.58 17.92 10.57
CA SER A 102 -9.47 18.26 11.68
C SER A 102 -10.85 17.64 11.50
N SER A 103 -11.43 17.67 10.29
CA SER A 103 -12.75 17.10 10.00
C SER A 103 -12.82 15.59 10.30
N PHE A 104 -11.76 14.84 9.99
CA PHE A 104 -11.70 13.41 10.28
C PHE A 104 -11.49 13.15 11.78
N PHE A 105 -10.67 13.94 12.46
CA PHE A 105 -10.33 13.68 13.86
C PHE A 105 -11.49 13.96 14.81
N HIS A 106 -12.35 14.95 14.48
CA HIS A 106 -13.61 15.15 15.21
C HIS A 106 -14.55 13.93 15.13
N LEU A 107 -14.42 13.10 14.09
CA LEU A 107 -15.17 11.85 13.91
C LEU A 107 -14.42 10.63 14.48
N GLY A 108 -13.34 10.88 15.22
CA GLY A 108 -12.57 9.87 15.96
C GLY A 108 -11.60 9.08 15.09
N PHE A 109 -11.14 9.64 13.97
CA PHE A 109 -9.90 9.18 13.34
C PHE A 109 -8.69 9.58 14.19
N LYS A 110 -7.66 8.76 14.15
CA LYS A 110 -6.34 9.00 14.75
C LYS A 110 -5.30 9.11 13.65
N GLU A 111 -4.31 9.98 13.85
CA GLU A 111 -3.12 10.02 13.00
C GLU A 111 -2.29 8.75 13.16
N ILE A 112 -1.88 8.16 12.05
CA ILE A 112 -0.84 7.12 12.02
C ILE A 112 0.51 7.76 11.73
N ALA A 113 0.59 8.50 10.62
CA ALA A 113 1.83 9.11 10.15
C ALA A 113 1.55 10.27 9.20
N ARG A 114 2.58 11.09 9.00
CA ARG A 114 2.52 12.32 8.22
C ARG A 114 3.78 12.50 7.38
N VAL A 115 3.58 13.00 6.17
CA VAL A 115 4.61 13.65 5.36
C VAL A 115 4.35 15.15 5.46
N GLU A 116 5.30 15.87 6.07
CA GLU A 116 5.11 17.27 6.47
C GLU A 116 4.66 18.14 5.29
N GLY A 117 3.59 18.92 5.51
CA GLY A 117 3.00 19.80 4.50
C GLY A 117 2.31 19.11 3.31
N LYS A 118 2.27 17.77 3.24
CA LYS A 118 1.78 17.03 2.06
C LYS A 118 0.62 16.10 2.35
N LEU A 119 0.80 15.24 3.35
CA LEU A 119 -0.08 14.08 3.54
C LEU A 119 -0.16 13.70 5.00
N VAL A 120 -1.37 13.36 5.44
CA VAL A 120 -1.65 12.71 6.71
C VAL A 120 -2.40 11.42 6.44
N PHE A 121 -1.86 10.32 6.95
CA PHE A 121 -2.49 9.01 6.96
C PHE A 121 -3.15 8.80 8.32
N GLY A 122 -4.46 8.58 8.32
CA GLY A 122 -5.25 8.36 9.51
C GLY A 122 -6.11 7.11 9.45
N GLU A 123 -6.44 6.60 10.63
CA GLU A 123 -7.31 5.44 10.79
C GLU A 123 -8.43 5.67 11.80
N LYS A 124 -9.52 4.94 11.61
CA LYS A 124 -10.50 4.65 12.64
C LYS A 124 -10.73 3.14 12.65
N ALA A 125 -10.31 2.46 13.72
CA ALA A 125 -10.39 1.01 13.80
C ALA A 125 -10.70 0.55 15.23
N ILE A 126 -11.34 -0.61 15.36
CA ILE A 126 -11.55 -1.28 16.66
C ILE A 126 -10.19 -1.78 17.20
N ASN A 127 -9.44 -2.48 16.34
CA ASN A 127 -8.09 -2.97 16.60
C ASN A 127 -7.13 -2.43 15.52
N GLY A 128 -6.74 -1.17 15.67
CA GLY A 128 -5.93 -0.44 14.69
C GLY A 128 -4.42 -0.63 14.83
N PHE A 129 -3.70 0.41 14.45
CA PHE A 129 -2.25 0.46 14.37
C PHE A 129 -1.57 0.14 15.70
N GLU A 130 -2.10 0.66 16.81
CA GLU A 130 -1.59 0.36 18.15
C GLU A 130 -1.60 -1.15 18.45
N ALA A 131 -2.67 -1.85 18.06
CA ALA A 131 -2.78 -3.30 18.24
C ALA A 131 -1.84 -4.06 17.30
N TYR A 132 -1.63 -3.57 16.08
CA TYR A 132 -0.63 -4.10 15.15
C TYR A 132 0.79 -4.00 15.73
N LEU A 133 1.17 -2.82 16.23
CA LEU A 133 2.48 -2.62 16.87
C LEU A 133 2.66 -3.48 18.11
N LYS A 134 1.59 -3.69 18.90
CA LYS A 134 1.65 -4.61 20.04
C LYS A 134 1.97 -6.04 19.62
N ARG A 135 1.31 -6.56 18.58
CA ARG A 135 1.61 -7.90 18.04
C ARG A 135 3.04 -8.00 17.52
N LEU A 136 3.55 -6.96 16.86
CA LEU A 136 4.95 -6.94 16.45
C LEU A 136 5.90 -7.00 17.66
N LYS A 137 5.64 -6.19 18.70
CA LYS A 137 6.46 -6.23 19.93
C LYS A 137 6.48 -7.61 20.59
N GLU A 138 5.38 -8.35 20.55
CA GLU A 138 5.31 -9.73 21.05
C GLU A 138 6.18 -10.70 20.22
N CYS A 139 6.47 -10.37 18.96
CA CYS A 139 7.39 -11.10 18.10
C CYS A 139 8.84 -10.60 18.16
N LYS A 140 9.17 -9.65 19.05
CA LYS A 140 10.53 -9.13 19.18
C LYS A 140 11.49 -10.24 19.64
N ILE A 141 12.56 -10.43 18.88
CA ILE A 141 13.64 -11.37 19.22
C ILE A 141 14.90 -10.56 19.56
N THR A 142 15.59 -10.98 20.62
CA THR A 142 16.85 -10.33 21.04
C THR A 142 17.98 -10.69 20.08
N GLY A 143 18.73 -9.68 19.64
CA GLY A 143 19.96 -9.79 18.86
C GLY A 143 20.68 -8.45 18.87
N ASP A 144 21.98 -8.45 18.58
CA ASP A 144 22.78 -7.21 18.52
C ASP A 144 22.54 -6.47 17.20
N THR A 145 22.35 -7.24 16.13
CA THR A 145 22.06 -6.74 14.79
C THR A 145 20.72 -7.27 14.29
N ILE A 146 19.75 -6.36 14.12
CA ILE A 146 18.39 -6.70 13.73
C ILE A 146 18.03 -5.95 12.46
N ALA A 147 17.66 -6.68 11.43
CA ALA A 147 17.33 -6.15 10.12
C ALA A 147 15.83 -6.29 9.79
N GLY A 148 15.35 -5.38 8.94
CA GLY A 148 14.01 -5.40 8.37
C GLY A 148 14.01 -5.48 6.86
N ILE A 149 13.20 -6.37 6.29
CA ILE A 149 12.91 -6.48 4.86
C ILE A 149 11.41 -6.30 4.64
N VAL A 150 10.99 -5.44 3.72
CA VAL A 150 9.58 -5.36 3.25
C VAL A 150 9.57 -5.72 1.77
N MET A 151 8.67 -6.62 1.37
CA MET A 151 8.53 -7.02 -0.03
C MET A 151 7.09 -7.36 -0.40
N ASN A 152 6.75 -7.14 -1.68
CA ASN A 152 5.51 -7.64 -2.26
C ASN A 152 5.60 -9.16 -2.56
N ALA A 153 6.72 -9.60 -3.15
CA ALA A 153 6.90 -11.00 -3.58
C ALA A 153 5.78 -11.51 -4.51
N ASN A 154 5.56 -10.81 -5.64
CA ASN A 154 4.48 -11.08 -6.60
C ASN A 154 4.98 -11.63 -7.97
N PRO A 155 5.53 -12.86 -8.07
CA PRO A 155 5.72 -13.84 -6.99
C PRO A 155 7.08 -13.70 -6.27
N PHE A 156 7.32 -14.56 -5.28
CA PHE A 156 8.64 -14.73 -4.66
C PHE A 156 9.64 -15.26 -5.70
N THR A 157 10.86 -14.73 -5.74
CA THR A 157 11.86 -15.05 -6.79
C THR A 157 13.20 -15.36 -6.14
N LYS A 158 14.14 -15.93 -6.90
CA LYS A 158 15.52 -16.12 -6.42
C LYS A 158 16.22 -14.79 -6.12
N GLY A 159 15.76 -13.69 -6.72
CA GLY A 159 16.20 -12.33 -6.36
C GLY A 159 15.74 -11.93 -4.96
N HIS A 160 14.47 -12.17 -4.62
CA HIS A 160 13.97 -11.96 -3.26
C HIS A 160 14.68 -12.88 -2.25
N GLN A 161 14.84 -14.16 -2.58
CA GLN A 161 15.55 -15.12 -1.73
C GLN A 161 16.99 -14.66 -1.45
N HIS A 162 17.70 -14.19 -2.47
CA HIS A 162 19.05 -13.66 -2.33
C HIS A 162 19.13 -12.43 -1.41
N LEU A 163 18.18 -11.50 -1.52
CA LEU A 163 18.10 -10.35 -0.62
C LEU A 163 17.95 -10.80 0.85
N VAL A 164 17.06 -11.76 1.10
CA VAL A 164 16.81 -12.28 2.45
C VAL A 164 18.02 -13.06 2.98
N GLU A 165 18.62 -13.93 2.17
CA GLU A 165 19.83 -14.69 2.52
C GLU A 165 21.02 -13.77 2.84
N THR A 166 21.16 -12.67 2.09
CA THR A 166 22.22 -11.69 2.32
C THR A 166 22.03 -10.99 3.67
N ALA A 167 20.83 -10.49 3.95
CA ALA A 167 20.52 -9.87 5.24
C ALA A 167 20.66 -10.87 6.40
N ALA A 168 20.20 -12.12 6.22
CA ALA A 168 20.26 -13.16 7.24
C ALA A 168 21.70 -13.59 7.58
N ARG A 169 22.63 -13.46 6.64
CA ARG A 169 24.06 -13.73 6.86
C ARG A 169 24.77 -12.60 7.63
N GLU A 170 24.26 -11.38 7.54
CA GLU A 170 24.89 -10.17 8.06
C GLU A 170 24.27 -9.67 9.37
N ASN A 171 23.20 -10.32 9.85
CA ASN A 171 22.45 -9.91 11.03
C ASN A 171 22.02 -11.11 11.86
N ASP A 172 21.93 -10.91 13.17
CA ASP A 172 21.46 -11.94 14.10
C ASP A 172 20.01 -12.31 13.83
N ILE A 173 19.17 -11.31 13.52
CA ILE A 173 17.73 -11.45 13.29
C ILE A 173 17.30 -10.67 12.05
N VAL A 174 16.40 -11.25 11.25
CA VAL A 174 15.73 -10.57 10.13
C VAL A 174 14.22 -10.66 10.28
N HIS A 175 13.56 -9.52 10.40
CA HIS A 175 12.10 -9.40 10.29
C HIS A 175 11.72 -9.16 8.82
N LEU A 176 11.04 -10.14 8.23
CA LEU A 176 10.62 -10.11 6.83
C LEU A 176 9.12 -9.84 6.72
N PHE A 177 8.75 -8.65 6.30
CA PHE A 177 7.39 -8.21 6.10
C PHE A 177 6.91 -8.48 4.67
N VAL A 178 5.78 -9.16 4.55
CA VAL A 178 5.12 -9.47 3.28
C VAL A 178 3.84 -8.65 3.19
N LEU A 179 3.72 -7.88 2.12
CA LEU A 179 2.56 -7.03 1.86
C LEU A 179 1.25 -7.83 1.88
N THR A 180 0.18 -7.31 2.50
CA THR A 180 -1.11 -8.02 2.66
C THR A 180 -2.14 -7.68 1.58
N GLU A 181 -1.95 -6.64 0.76
CA GLU A 181 -2.96 -6.27 -0.23
C GLU A 181 -3.18 -7.34 -1.31
N ASP A 182 -4.44 -7.52 -1.72
CA ASP A 182 -4.84 -8.52 -2.71
C ASP A 182 -5.04 -7.94 -4.12
N LEU A 183 -4.29 -6.87 -4.44
CA LEU A 183 -4.30 -6.24 -5.77
C LEU A 183 -3.17 -6.75 -6.68
N SER A 184 -2.38 -7.71 -6.20
CA SER A 184 -1.29 -8.32 -6.94
C SER A 184 -1.78 -9.46 -7.84
N ALA A 185 -0.96 -9.85 -8.82
CA ALA A 185 -1.30 -10.99 -9.69
C ALA A 185 -1.37 -12.31 -8.89
N PHE A 186 -0.46 -12.44 -7.91
CA PHE A 186 -0.47 -13.50 -6.92
C PHE A 186 -1.23 -13.05 -5.68
N PRO A 187 -2.20 -13.86 -5.19
CA PRO A 187 -2.96 -13.52 -4.00
C PRO A 187 -2.08 -13.37 -2.75
N ALA A 188 -2.48 -12.52 -1.80
CA ALA A 188 -1.70 -12.24 -0.59
C ALA A 188 -1.31 -13.51 0.20
N ALA A 189 -2.28 -14.41 0.41
CA ALA A 189 -2.04 -15.69 1.08
C ALA A 189 -1.00 -16.56 0.34
N ALA A 190 -1.06 -16.59 -1.00
CA ALA A 190 -0.08 -17.33 -1.81
C ALA A 190 1.31 -16.70 -1.70
N ARG A 191 1.42 -15.36 -1.77
CA ARG A 191 2.70 -14.64 -1.61
C ARG A 191 3.33 -14.94 -0.25
N LEU A 192 2.55 -14.85 0.83
CA LEU A 192 3.02 -15.19 2.18
C LEU A 192 3.50 -16.64 2.29
N GLN A 193 2.74 -17.59 1.75
CA GLN A 193 3.12 -19.00 1.74
C GLN A 193 4.45 -19.22 0.99
N LEU A 194 4.58 -18.64 -0.21
CA LEU A 194 5.77 -18.76 -1.03
C LEU A 194 7.02 -18.15 -0.38
N VAL A 195 6.85 -17.01 0.29
CA VAL A 195 7.93 -16.40 1.08
C VAL A 195 8.34 -17.33 2.22
N ARG A 196 7.39 -17.80 3.05
CA ARG A 196 7.67 -18.71 4.18
C ARG A 196 8.38 -19.98 3.73
N GLU A 197 7.94 -20.58 2.64
CA GLU A 197 8.58 -21.77 2.10
C GLU A 197 10.00 -21.46 1.60
N GLY A 198 10.15 -20.38 0.82
CA GLY A 198 11.41 -19.97 0.21
C GLY A 198 12.47 -19.45 1.19
N THR A 199 12.10 -19.17 2.44
CA THR A 199 13.02 -18.76 3.51
C THR A 199 13.08 -19.75 4.67
N SER A 200 12.44 -20.92 4.55
CA SER A 200 12.32 -21.91 5.64
C SER A 200 13.66 -22.48 6.13
N HIS A 201 14.69 -22.46 5.29
CA HIS A 201 16.06 -22.88 5.63
C HIS A 201 16.81 -21.86 6.51
N LEU A 202 16.31 -20.62 6.61
CA LEU A 202 16.94 -19.54 7.37
C LEU A 202 16.36 -19.48 8.78
N LYS A 203 17.17 -19.90 9.77
CA LYS A 203 16.74 -20.02 11.18
C LYS A 203 16.48 -18.69 11.88
N ASN A 204 17.02 -17.60 11.36
CA ASN A 204 16.94 -16.26 11.93
C ASN A 204 16.02 -15.30 11.16
N VAL A 205 15.18 -15.83 10.27
CA VAL A 205 14.20 -15.03 9.50
C VAL A 205 12.80 -15.26 10.06
N TYR A 206 12.15 -14.17 10.46
CA TYR A 206 10.80 -14.18 11.02
C TYR A 206 9.86 -13.44 10.07
N VAL A 207 8.87 -14.15 9.53
CA VAL A 207 7.96 -13.62 8.50
C VAL A 207 6.71 -13.02 9.12
N HIS A 208 6.42 -11.77 8.77
CA HIS A 208 5.29 -10.97 9.25
C HIS A 208 4.41 -10.53 8.08
N GLU A 209 3.14 -10.34 8.34
CA GLU A 209 2.25 -9.60 7.44
C GLU A 209 2.35 -8.10 7.74
N THR A 210 2.21 -7.26 6.71
CA THR A 210 2.19 -5.80 6.90
C THR A 210 0.86 -5.30 7.46
N GLY A 211 -0.22 -6.04 7.23
CA GLY A 211 -1.56 -5.47 7.30
C GLY A 211 -1.66 -4.27 6.36
N ASP A 212 -2.41 -3.25 6.79
CA ASP A 212 -2.65 -2.03 6.00
C ASP A 212 -1.59 -0.92 6.24
N TYR A 213 -0.55 -1.18 7.05
CA TYR A 213 0.35 -0.15 7.58
C TYR A 213 1.68 -0.01 6.84
N MET A 214 1.90 -0.80 5.78
CA MET A 214 2.97 -0.55 4.81
C MET A 214 2.31 -0.57 3.43
N VAL A 215 2.27 0.57 2.76
CA VAL A 215 1.28 0.81 1.70
C VAL A 215 1.86 0.43 0.35
N SER A 216 1.13 -0.39 -0.41
CA SER A 216 1.50 -0.67 -1.79
C SER A 216 1.27 0.54 -2.69
N ALA A 217 2.08 0.66 -3.75
CA ALA A 217 1.87 1.70 -4.76
C ALA A 217 0.49 1.61 -5.45
N LYS A 218 -0.18 0.44 -5.45
CA LYS A 218 -1.49 0.25 -6.07
C LYS A 218 -2.64 0.84 -5.26
N THR A 219 -2.46 0.96 -3.95
CA THR A 219 -3.49 1.46 -3.02
C THR A 219 -3.23 2.88 -2.57
N PHE A 220 -2.01 3.40 -2.74
CA PHE A 220 -1.63 4.74 -2.32
C PHE A 220 -2.44 5.81 -3.07
N PRO A 221 -3.33 6.53 -2.37
CA PRO A 221 -4.11 7.59 -3.00
C PRO A 221 -3.25 8.83 -3.22
N SER A 222 -3.39 9.42 -4.40
CA SER A 222 -2.61 10.61 -4.80
C SER A 222 -3.47 11.77 -5.27
N TYR A 223 -4.80 11.59 -5.24
CA TYR A 223 -5.79 12.56 -5.73
C TYR A 223 -5.74 13.96 -5.11
N PHE A 224 -5.16 14.09 -3.91
CA PHE A 224 -5.05 15.36 -3.18
C PHE A 224 -3.65 15.97 -3.27
N LEU A 225 -2.69 15.28 -3.88
CA LEU A 225 -1.34 15.81 -4.10
C LEU A 225 -1.36 16.79 -5.27
N LYS A 226 -0.47 17.79 -5.24
CA LYS A 226 -0.37 18.78 -6.33
C LYS A 226 0.28 18.16 -7.56
N GLU A 227 0.00 18.69 -8.75
CA GLU A 227 0.54 18.18 -10.03
C GLU A 227 2.08 18.18 -10.10
N ASP A 228 2.75 19.07 -9.38
CA ASP A 228 4.22 19.15 -9.31
C ASP A 228 4.84 18.20 -8.30
N GLU A 229 4.04 17.47 -7.51
CA GLU A 229 4.53 16.53 -6.52
C GLU A 229 4.79 15.14 -7.10
N ASP A 230 5.98 14.61 -6.80
CA ASP A 230 6.32 13.23 -7.10
C ASP A 230 5.60 12.28 -6.11
N VAL A 231 4.50 11.69 -6.58
CA VAL A 231 3.70 10.70 -5.83
C VAL A 231 4.56 9.56 -5.27
N THR A 232 5.54 9.09 -6.05
CA THR A 232 6.44 8.01 -5.63
C THR A 232 7.29 8.45 -4.45
N LYS A 233 7.77 9.70 -4.48
CA LYS A 233 8.51 10.28 -3.36
C LYS A 233 7.65 10.40 -2.10
N VAL A 234 6.42 10.92 -2.21
CA VAL A 234 5.53 11.10 -1.04
C VAL A 234 5.16 9.75 -0.43
N GLN A 235 4.84 8.76 -1.25
CA GLN A 235 4.60 7.39 -0.78
C GLN A 235 5.82 6.84 -0.03
N ALA A 236 7.01 6.94 -0.63
CA ALA A 236 8.24 6.46 -0.03
C ALA A 236 8.54 7.12 1.32
N GLN A 237 8.27 8.42 1.43
CA GLN A 237 8.42 9.17 2.68
C GLN A 237 7.44 8.66 3.74
N LEU A 238 6.17 8.46 3.41
CA LEU A 238 5.18 7.93 4.34
C LEU A 238 5.58 6.54 4.85
N ASP A 239 5.91 5.63 3.94
CA ASP A 239 6.33 4.26 4.28
C ASP A 239 7.59 4.27 5.16
N ALA A 240 8.58 5.12 4.83
CA ALA A 240 9.79 5.27 5.60
C ALA A 240 9.51 5.86 7.00
N VAL A 241 8.63 6.85 7.13
CA VAL A 241 8.23 7.42 8.43
C VAL A 241 7.56 6.36 9.29
N ILE A 242 6.58 5.62 8.75
CA ILE A 242 5.90 4.55 9.49
C ILE A 242 6.91 3.49 9.96
N PHE A 243 7.82 3.09 9.06
CA PHE A 243 8.83 2.09 9.38
C PHE A 243 9.78 2.57 10.47
N LYS A 244 10.34 3.77 10.31
CA LYS A 244 11.33 4.35 11.21
C LYS A 244 10.78 4.63 12.60
N GLU A 245 9.62 5.29 12.68
CA GLU A 245 9.12 5.82 13.96
C GLU A 245 8.41 4.74 14.79
N TYR A 246 7.85 3.71 14.15
CA TYR A 246 6.98 2.75 14.85
C TYR A 246 7.44 1.30 14.72
N ILE A 247 7.65 0.82 13.49
CA ILE A 247 7.87 -0.61 13.24
C ILE A 247 9.27 -1.04 13.65
N ALA A 248 10.29 -0.25 13.30
CA ALA A 248 11.65 -0.54 13.68
C ALA A 248 11.86 -0.52 15.21
N PRO A 249 11.39 0.49 15.96
CA PRO A 249 11.46 0.48 17.43
C PRO A 249 10.68 -0.67 18.09
N ALA A 250 9.53 -1.06 17.52
CA ALA A 250 8.73 -2.17 18.04
C ALA A 250 9.52 -3.50 18.07
N LEU A 251 10.41 -3.70 17.09
CA LEU A 251 11.18 -4.94 16.92
C LEU A 251 12.67 -4.78 17.23
N GLY A 252 13.15 -3.56 17.50
CA GLY A 252 14.56 -3.28 17.67
C GLY A 252 15.37 -3.31 16.38
N ILE A 253 14.72 -3.14 15.21
CA ILE A 253 15.40 -3.12 13.91
C ILE A 253 16.29 -1.88 13.83
N THR A 254 17.54 -2.07 13.41
CA THR A 254 18.52 -0.99 13.19
C THR A 254 18.93 -0.87 11.72
N ARG A 255 18.67 -1.90 10.91
CA ARG A 255 19.03 -1.95 9.49
C ARG A 255 17.82 -2.25 8.62
N ARG A 256 17.66 -1.52 7.52
CA ARG A 256 16.64 -1.81 6.50
C ARG A 256 17.32 -2.26 5.22
N TYR A 257 16.97 -3.44 4.71
CA TYR A 257 17.52 -3.96 3.45
C TYR A 257 16.53 -3.78 2.30
N VAL A 258 16.98 -3.18 1.20
CA VAL A 258 16.22 -3.02 -0.04
C VAL A 258 16.99 -3.54 -1.24
N GLY A 259 16.29 -3.94 -2.30
CA GLY A 259 16.93 -4.29 -3.56
C GLY A 259 17.26 -3.06 -4.39
N GLU A 260 18.37 -3.10 -5.11
CA GLU A 260 18.69 -2.13 -6.14
C GLU A 260 17.78 -2.30 -7.37
N GLU A 261 17.37 -1.21 -8.02
CA GLU A 261 16.72 -1.26 -9.33
C GLU A 261 17.29 -0.17 -10.25
N PRO A 262 18.50 -0.37 -10.81
CA PRO A 262 19.22 0.68 -11.53
C PRO A 262 18.45 1.21 -12.75
N PHE A 263 17.57 0.38 -13.34
CA PHE A 263 16.75 0.73 -14.49
C PHE A 263 15.33 1.23 -14.13
N SER A 264 14.99 1.30 -12.84
CA SER A 264 13.69 1.79 -12.37
C SER A 264 13.85 3.17 -11.74
N PHE A 265 13.45 4.20 -12.49
CA PHE A 265 13.46 5.57 -12.00
C PHE A 265 12.64 5.73 -10.71
N ALA A 266 11.43 5.15 -10.68
CA ALA A 266 10.55 5.17 -9.52
C ALA A 266 11.19 4.52 -8.28
N THR A 267 11.83 3.35 -8.45
CA THR A 267 12.49 2.67 -7.31
C THR A 267 13.71 3.45 -6.82
N ASN A 268 14.45 4.12 -7.69
CA ASN A 268 15.56 4.97 -7.29
C ASN A 268 15.08 6.19 -6.48
N ILE A 269 13.98 6.83 -6.89
CA ILE A 269 13.34 7.90 -6.10
C ILE A 269 12.90 7.37 -4.74
N TYR A 270 12.27 6.19 -4.72
CA TYR A 270 11.77 5.57 -3.50
C TYR A 270 12.91 5.26 -2.51
N ASN A 271 13.98 4.62 -2.97
CA ASN A 271 15.16 4.32 -2.14
C ASN A 271 15.85 5.59 -1.64
N LYS A 272 15.94 6.64 -2.48
CA LYS A 272 16.53 7.92 -2.08
C LYS A 272 15.71 8.62 -1.00
N ALA A 273 14.40 8.69 -1.17
CA ALA A 273 13.49 9.28 -0.18
C ALA A 273 13.54 8.53 1.16
N MET A 274 13.63 7.20 1.11
CA MET A 274 13.79 6.38 2.32
C MET A 274 15.13 6.64 3.01
N ALA A 275 16.23 6.77 2.26
CA ALA A 275 17.55 7.10 2.81
C ALA A 275 17.55 8.47 3.52
N GLU A 276 16.89 9.47 2.94
CA GLU A 276 16.73 10.80 3.54
C GLU A 276 16.01 10.73 4.90
N ILE A 277 14.92 9.95 5.00
CA ILE A 277 14.17 9.81 6.26
C ILE A 277 14.94 9.01 7.33
N PHE A 278 15.68 7.97 6.93
CA PHE A 278 16.39 7.08 7.85
C PHE A 278 17.69 7.67 8.40
N GLN A 279 18.19 8.76 7.83
CA GLN A 279 19.45 9.37 8.23
C GLN A 279 19.53 9.59 9.75
N GLY A 280 20.54 8.98 10.38
CA GLY A 280 20.80 9.10 11.81
C GLY A 280 19.98 8.17 12.73
N SER A 281 19.08 7.35 12.20
CA SER A 281 18.25 6.43 12.99
C SER A 281 18.30 4.97 12.52
N LEU A 282 18.36 4.75 11.20
CA LEU A 282 18.39 3.42 10.59
C LEU A 282 19.42 3.40 9.48
N GLU A 283 20.14 2.30 9.35
CA GLU A 283 21.04 2.09 8.22
C GLU A 283 20.24 1.49 7.04
N LEU A 284 20.18 2.21 5.91
CA LEU A 284 19.62 1.68 4.68
C LEU A 284 20.70 0.93 3.89
N ILE A 285 20.52 -0.36 3.68
CA ILE A 285 21.45 -1.21 2.93
C ILE A 285 20.79 -1.60 1.60
N VAL A 286 21.40 -1.18 0.50
CA VAL A 286 20.93 -1.47 -0.85
C VAL A 286 21.72 -2.66 -1.40
N ILE A 287 21.03 -3.78 -1.67
CA ILE A 287 21.65 -4.99 -2.21
C ILE A 287 21.55 -5.00 -3.72
N GLN A 288 22.69 -5.17 -4.38
CA GLN A 288 22.77 -5.33 -5.83
C GLN A 288 21.95 -6.53 -6.28
N ARG A 289 21.24 -6.40 -7.41
CA ARG A 289 20.36 -7.47 -7.87
C ARG A 289 21.15 -8.68 -8.37
N LYS A 290 20.64 -9.88 -8.01
CA LYS A 290 21.10 -11.15 -8.57
C LYS A 290 20.73 -11.24 -10.05
N THR A 291 21.71 -11.54 -10.89
CA THR A 291 21.55 -11.78 -12.33
C THR A 291 21.67 -13.28 -12.65
N VAL A 292 21.05 -13.69 -13.76
CA VAL A 292 21.29 -14.98 -14.42
C VAL A 292 21.77 -14.64 -15.83
N GLY A 293 23.04 -14.89 -16.12
CA GLY A 293 23.69 -14.35 -17.31
C GLY A 293 23.70 -12.81 -17.27
N GLU A 294 23.28 -12.18 -18.36
CA GLU A 294 23.16 -10.71 -18.47
C GLU A 294 21.84 -10.15 -17.94
N GLN A 295 20.90 -11.00 -17.53
CA GLN A 295 19.54 -10.57 -17.25
C GLN A 295 19.20 -10.62 -15.75
N VAL A 296 18.49 -9.58 -15.33
CA VAL A 296 18.09 -9.37 -13.94
C VAL A 296 16.92 -10.28 -13.55
N ILE A 297 17.00 -10.95 -12.40
CA ILE A 297 15.88 -11.71 -11.84
C ILE A 297 14.87 -10.72 -11.24
N SER A 298 13.66 -10.63 -11.81
CA SER A 298 12.59 -9.78 -11.28
C SER A 298 11.23 -10.48 -11.33
N ALA A 299 10.35 -10.12 -10.39
CA ALA A 299 8.98 -10.65 -10.35
C ALA A 299 8.17 -10.24 -11.58
N THR A 300 8.38 -9.03 -12.10
CA THR A 300 7.74 -8.55 -13.34
C THR A 300 8.10 -9.43 -14.52
N ARG A 301 9.37 -9.82 -14.66
CA ARG A 301 9.79 -10.75 -15.71
C ARG A 301 9.14 -12.12 -15.57
N VAL A 302 9.04 -12.65 -14.35
CA VAL A 302 8.35 -13.92 -14.10
C VAL A 302 6.89 -13.84 -14.57
N ARG A 303 6.17 -12.76 -14.24
CA ARG A 303 4.79 -12.57 -14.70
C ARG A 303 4.69 -12.45 -16.24
N ALA A 304 5.63 -11.77 -16.89
CA ALA A 304 5.67 -11.67 -18.35
C ALA A 304 5.86 -13.06 -19.01
N LEU A 305 6.83 -13.85 -18.54
CA LEU A 305 7.05 -15.22 -19.04
C LEU A 305 5.85 -16.13 -18.78
N MET A 306 5.15 -15.97 -17.65
CA MET A 306 3.89 -16.66 -17.40
C MET A 306 2.84 -16.30 -18.45
N ALA A 307 2.63 -15.01 -18.72
CA ALA A 307 1.70 -14.55 -19.76
C ALA A 307 2.06 -15.14 -21.13
N GLU A 308 3.34 -15.14 -21.50
CA GLU A 308 3.84 -15.71 -22.75
C GLU A 308 3.77 -17.24 -22.82
N GLY A 309 3.52 -17.94 -21.71
CA GLY A 309 3.51 -19.41 -21.67
C GLY A 309 4.88 -20.08 -21.54
N LYS A 310 5.94 -19.30 -21.31
CA LYS A 310 7.33 -19.76 -21.22
C LYS A 310 7.68 -20.25 -19.82
N ILE A 311 6.96 -21.25 -19.33
CA ILE A 311 7.08 -21.74 -17.95
C ILE A 311 8.44 -22.42 -17.70
N ASP A 312 9.02 -23.04 -18.73
CA ASP A 312 10.30 -23.74 -18.62
C ASP A 312 11.48 -22.79 -18.31
N GLU A 313 11.38 -21.51 -18.70
CA GLU A 313 12.39 -20.50 -18.39
C GLU A 313 12.38 -20.07 -16.91
N LEU A 314 11.30 -20.34 -16.17
CA LEU A 314 11.10 -19.87 -14.80
C LEU A 314 11.99 -20.58 -13.78
N GLU A 315 12.45 -21.81 -14.07
CA GLU A 315 13.28 -22.59 -13.14
C GLU A 315 14.56 -21.84 -12.74
N SER A 316 15.11 -21.04 -13.65
CA SER A 316 16.27 -20.20 -13.40
C SER A 316 15.96 -18.96 -12.52
N LEU A 317 14.70 -18.53 -12.46
CA LEU A 317 14.26 -17.25 -11.87
C LEU A 317 13.60 -17.37 -10.50
N VAL A 318 12.93 -18.49 -10.21
CA VAL A 318 12.14 -18.67 -8.98
C VAL A 318 12.58 -19.90 -8.18
N PRO A 319 12.41 -19.91 -6.84
CA PRO A 319 12.65 -21.10 -6.04
C PRO A 319 11.70 -22.24 -6.41
N GLU A 320 12.07 -23.47 -6.07
CA GLU A 320 11.29 -24.67 -6.41
C GLU A 320 9.84 -24.59 -5.94
N GLY A 321 9.60 -24.13 -4.71
CA GLY A 321 8.24 -23.94 -4.18
C GLY A 321 7.37 -22.99 -5.00
N THR A 322 7.97 -21.90 -5.49
CA THR A 322 7.28 -20.96 -6.39
C THR A 322 7.01 -21.60 -7.74
N LEU A 323 7.97 -22.33 -8.31
CA LEU A 323 7.78 -23.03 -9.59
C LEU A 323 6.66 -24.06 -9.49
N ARG A 324 6.62 -24.83 -8.40
CA ARG A 324 5.57 -25.81 -8.12
C ARG A 324 4.19 -25.15 -7.98
N PHE A 325 4.11 -24.02 -7.29
CA PHE A 325 2.86 -23.24 -7.21
C PHE A 325 2.41 -22.73 -8.59
N ILE A 326 3.33 -22.19 -9.40
CA ILE A 326 3.00 -21.69 -10.75
C ILE A 326 2.45 -22.81 -11.64
N LYS A 327 2.96 -24.05 -11.53
CA LYS A 327 2.48 -25.23 -12.27
C LYS A 327 1.16 -25.81 -11.72
N SER A 328 0.72 -25.39 -10.54
CA SER A 328 -0.54 -25.85 -9.91
C SER A 328 -1.79 -25.31 -10.63
N PRO A 329 -3.00 -25.84 -10.35
CA PRO A 329 -4.25 -25.27 -10.86
C PRO A 329 -4.43 -23.78 -10.52
N ALA A 330 -4.09 -23.36 -9.30
CA ALA A 330 -4.17 -21.95 -8.90
C ALA A 330 -3.18 -21.07 -9.69
N GLY A 331 -1.96 -21.57 -9.92
CA GLY A 331 -0.96 -20.89 -10.75
C GLY A 331 -1.41 -20.74 -12.21
N ARG A 332 -2.11 -21.75 -12.76
CA ARG A 332 -2.71 -21.71 -14.11
C ARG A 332 -3.81 -20.66 -14.22
N GLN A 333 -4.67 -20.51 -13.21
CA GLN A 333 -5.67 -19.42 -13.18
C GLN A 333 -5.01 -18.04 -13.20
N ILE A 334 -3.92 -17.85 -12.46
CA ILE A 334 -3.14 -16.60 -12.48
C ILE A 334 -2.56 -16.38 -13.89
N GLN A 335 -2.02 -17.42 -14.50
CA GLN A 335 -1.46 -17.35 -15.86
C GLN A 335 -2.51 -16.94 -16.90
N GLU A 336 -3.73 -17.48 -16.82
CA GLU A 336 -4.83 -17.12 -17.71
C GLU A 336 -5.25 -15.65 -17.55
N ARG A 337 -5.36 -15.16 -16.31
CA ARG A 337 -5.63 -13.74 -16.04
C ARG A 337 -4.54 -12.83 -16.62
N LEU A 338 -3.27 -13.14 -16.38
CA LEU A 338 -2.14 -12.38 -16.91
C LEU A 338 -2.12 -12.34 -18.45
N ARG A 339 -2.57 -13.41 -19.12
CA ARG A 339 -2.73 -13.43 -20.59
C ARG A 339 -3.84 -12.53 -21.10
N GLN A 340 -4.91 -12.36 -20.31
CA GLN A 340 -6.03 -11.49 -20.67
C GLN A 340 -5.68 -10.02 -20.43
N GLU A 341 -4.90 -9.72 -19.39
CA GLU A 341 -4.43 -8.35 -19.08
C GLU A 341 -3.35 -7.84 -20.06
N GLY A 342 -2.60 -8.75 -20.70
CA GLY A 342 -1.56 -8.43 -21.69
C GLY A 342 -2.03 -8.40 -23.15
N ARG A 343 -3.33 -8.61 -23.42
CA ARG A 343 -3.98 -8.43 -24.72
C ARG A 343 -4.69 -7.09 -24.73
#